data_AF-A0A0N1HX09-F1
#
_entry.id   AF-A0A0N1HX09-F1
#
_cell.length_a   1.000
_cell.length_b   1.000
_cell.length_c   1.000
_cell.angle_alpha   90.00
_cell.angle_beta   90.00
_cell.angle_gamma   90.00
#
_symmetry.space_group_name_H-M   'P 1'
#
loop_
_entity.id
_entity.type
_entity.pdbx_description
1 polymer ?
#
loop_
_entity_poly.entity_id
_entity_poly.type
_entity_poly.pdbx_seq_one_letter_code
_entity_poly.pdbx_strand_id
1 'polypeptide(L)'
;MSNRVSLLVACVAALMLLAVSASAAVPRCAEDGLLMESAQAYPAVVKGGLTYNGLRSCDKDQRTSFDVANFSKASSTLVMMNNWEFIVSIRSDAPVVYTLAAKCNDKVVCEADIAFVAKSSYLPLPKIQKL
;
A
#
# COMPACT_ATOMS: atom_id res chain seq x y z
N MET A 1 -21.97 -54.58 16.03
CA MET A 1 -22.08 -53.11 16.22
C MET A 1 -20.67 -52.53 16.30
N SER A 2 -20.45 -51.29 15.85
CA SER A 2 -19.23 -50.49 16.12
C SER A 2 -18.11 -50.35 15.06
N ASN A 3 -18.42 -50.29 13.76
CA ASN A 3 -17.44 -49.79 12.75
C ASN A 3 -17.89 -48.53 12.00
N ARG A 4 -19.17 -48.15 12.07
CA ARG A 4 -19.69 -46.95 11.40
C ARG A 4 -19.59 -45.67 12.24
N VAL A 5 -19.50 -45.81 13.57
CA VAL A 5 -19.41 -44.67 14.49
C VAL A 5 -18.00 -44.06 14.47
N SER A 6 -16.95 -44.88 14.42
CA SER A 6 -15.55 -44.39 14.36
C SER A 6 -15.22 -43.60 13.10
N LEU A 7 -15.82 -43.95 11.96
CA LEU A 7 -15.58 -43.24 10.69
C LEU A 7 -16.22 -41.85 10.69
N LEU A 8 -17.41 -41.71 11.27
CA LEU A 8 -18.07 -40.40 11.40
C LEU A 8 -17.33 -39.48 12.36
N VAL A 9 -16.84 -39.99 13.49
CA VAL A 9 -16.08 -39.20 14.47
C VAL A 9 -14.74 -38.73 13.89
N ALA A 10 -14.07 -39.58 13.09
CA ALA A 10 -12.82 -39.21 12.42
C ALA A 10 -13.02 -38.12 11.35
N CYS A 11 -14.11 -38.18 10.57
CA CYS A 11 -14.41 -37.15 9.58
C CYS A 11 -14.76 -35.79 10.23
N VAL A 12 -15.51 -35.78 11.33
CA VAL A 12 -15.85 -34.54 12.04
C VAL A 12 -14.61 -33.91 12.70
N ALA A 13 -13.71 -34.72 13.26
CA ALA A 13 -12.44 -34.23 13.82
C ALA A 13 -11.51 -33.66 12.73
N ALA A 14 -11.46 -34.29 11.54
CA ALA A 14 -10.67 -33.79 10.42
C ALA A 14 -11.23 -32.48 9.83
N LEU A 15 -12.56 -32.31 9.81
CA LEU A 15 -13.22 -31.06 9.41
C LEU A 15 -12.97 -29.91 10.42
N MET A 16 -12.89 -30.21 11.72
CA MET A 16 -12.57 -29.22 12.74
C MET A 16 -11.09 -28.79 12.72
N LEU A 17 -10.17 -29.68 12.29
CA LEU A 17 -8.73 -29.37 12.14
C LEU A 17 -8.41 -28.54 10.89
N LEU A 18 -9.32 -28.48 9.92
CA LEU A 18 -9.22 -27.63 8.72
C LEU A 18 -9.68 -26.18 8.97
N ALA A 19 -10.15 -25.86 10.16
CA ALA A 19 -10.15 -24.48 10.68
C ALA A 19 -8.72 -24.03 11.01
N VAL A 20 -7.79 -24.33 10.11
CA VAL A 20 -6.49 -23.70 10.00
C VAL A 20 -6.78 -22.22 9.83
N SER A 21 -6.57 -21.48 10.92
CA SER A 21 -6.20 -20.07 10.97
C SER A 21 -6.03 -19.43 9.60
N ALA A 22 -7.16 -19.07 8.97
CA ALA A 22 -7.16 -18.11 7.89
C ALA A 22 -6.87 -16.78 8.57
N SER A 23 -5.57 -16.48 8.73
CA SER A 23 -5.12 -15.14 9.04
C SER A 23 -5.71 -14.26 7.94
N ALA A 24 -6.82 -13.58 8.24
CA ALA A 24 -7.47 -12.73 7.28
C ALA A 24 -6.43 -11.70 6.84
N ALA A 25 -6.04 -11.78 5.56
CA ALA A 25 -5.11 -10.82 5.00
C ALA A 25 -5.66 -9.41 5.23
N VAL A 26 -4.80 -8.47 5.58
CA VAL A 26 -5.19 -7.07 5.72
C VAL A 26 -5.84 -6.64 4.40
N PRO A 27 -7.06 -6.07 4.42
CA PRO A 27 -7.73 -5.70 3.18
C PRO A 27 -6.97 -4.57 2.49
N ARG A 28 -7.17 -4.44 1.18
CA ARG A 28 -6.46 -3.43 0.38
C ARG A 28 -7.19 -2.07 0.44
N CYS A 29 -6.42 -0.99 0.51
CA CYS A 29 -6.96 0.37 0.40
C CYS A 29 -7.41 0.65 -1.04
N ALA A 30 -8.13 1.76 -1.27
CA ALA A 30 -8.67 2.09 -2.59
C ALA A 30 -7.58 2.43 -3.61
N GLU A 31 -6.47 2.99 -3.15
CA GLU A 31 -5.30 3.38 -3.95
C GLU A 31 -4.31 2.24 -4.13
N ASP A 32 -4.72 1.01 -3.80
CA ASP A 32 -3.85 -0.12 -4.00
C ASP A 32 -3.52 -0.33 -5.49
N GLY A 33 -2.24 -0.52 -5.79
CA GLY A 33 -1.74 -0.66 -7.16
C GLY A 33 -1.80 0.65 -7.95
N LEU A 34 -2.08 1.79 -7.29
CA LEU A 34 -2.08 3.09 -7.96
C LEU A 34 -0.66 3.44 -8.41
N LEU A 35 -0.52 3.64 -9.72
CA LEU A 35 0.69 4.17 -10.33
C LEU A 35 0.56 5.70 -10.45
N MET A 36 1.32 6.44 -9.66
CA MET A 36 1.42 7.89 -9.76
C MET A 36 2.55 8.26 -10.75
N GLU A 37 2.19 8.42 -12.03
CA GLU A 37 3.03 9.12 -13.00
C GLU A 37 2.95 10.62 -12.73
N SER A 38 3.79 11.13 -11.83
CA SER A 38 3.78 12.55 -11.51
C SER A 38 5.19 13.11 -11.56
N ALA A 39 5.61 13.39 -12.79
CA ALA A 39 6.25 14.63 -13.23
C ALA A 39 6.92 14.38 -14.58
N GLN A 40 6.82 15.36 -15.48
CA GLN A 40 7.60 15.37 -16.72
C GLN A 40 9.12 15.51 -16.44
N ALA A 41 9.52 15.85 -15.21
CA ALA A 41 10.90 16.13 -14.78
C ALA A 41 11.10 15.79 -13.29
N TYR A 42 12.23 15.19 -12.90
CA TYR A 42 12.69 15.16 -11.49
C TYR A 42 13.73 16.27 -11.23
N PRO A 43 13.86 16.81 -9.99
CA PRO A 43 13.15 16.41 -8.78
C PRO A 43 11.67 16.77 -8.82
N ALA A 44 10.83 15.84 -8.36
CA ALA A 44 9.38 16.01 -8.31
C ALA A 44 8.86 15.90 -6.89
N VAL A 45 7.78 16.62 -6.60
CA VAL A 45 7.07 16.56 -5.32
C VAL A 45 5.61 16.22 -5.60
N VAL A 46 5.17 15.08 -5.09
CA VAL A 46 3.83 14.53 -5.35
C VAL A 46 3.07 14.46 -4.04
N LYS A 47 1.89 15.08 -3.99
CA LYS A 47 0.94 14.90 -2.89
C LYS A 47 0.01 13.73 -3.23
N GLY A 48 -0.23 12.85 -2.25
CA GLY A 48 -1.20 11.78 -2.35
C GLY A 48 -1.95 11.57 -1.04
N GLY A 49 -2.92 10.66 -1.07
CA GLY A 49 -3.65 10.24 0.12
C GLY A 49 -4.13 8.80 -0.01
N LEU A 50 -4.42 8.18 1.13
CA LEU A 50 -5.05 6.87 1.22
C LEU A 50 -6.54 7.04 1.53
N THR A 51 -7.36 6.22 0.91
CA THR A 51 -8.77 6.03 1.20
C THR A 51 -9.06 4.53 1.28
N TYR A 52 -10.12 4.20 2.01
CA TYR A 52 -10.48 2.81 2.28
C TYR A 52 -11.80 2.48 1.57
N ASN A 53 -11.79 1.44 0.73
CA ASN A 53 -12.96 0.95 -0.02
C ASN A 53 -13.87 0.05 0.83
N GLY A 54 -14.34 0.57 1.97
CA GLY A 54 -15.25 -0.15 2.86
C GLY A 54 -16.29 0.77 3.49
N LEU A 55 -17.45 0.21 3.86
CA LEU A 55 -18.65 0.93 4.31
C LEU A 55 -18.49 1.81 5.57
N ARG A 56 -17.29 1.91 6.17
CA ARG A 56 -16.98 2.90 7.19
C ARG A 56 -15.52 3.33 7.09
N SER A 57 -15.30 4.64 6.98
CA SER A 57 -14.10 5.28 7.54
C SER A 57 -13.90 4.86 9.00
N CYS A 58 -12.78 5.21 9.63
CA CYS A 58 -12.67 5.05 11.08
C CYS A 58 -13.91 5.62 11.80
N ASP A 59 -14.31 4.99 12.91
CA ASP A 59 -15.42 5.52 13.70
C ASP A 59 -15.10 6.96 14.15
N LYS A 60 -16.11 7.79 14.40
CA LYS A 60 -15.95 9.24 14.60
C LYS A 60 -15.02 9.61 15.77
N ASP A 61 -14.84 8.71 16.72
CA ASP A 61 -14.00 8.81 17.91
C ASP A 61 -12.59 8.21 17.72
N GLN A 62 -12.34 7.54 16.61
CA GLN A 62 -11.05 6.92 16.31
C GLN A 62 -10.12 7.91 15.61
N ARG A 63 -8.85 7.91 16.01
CA ARG A 63 -7.81 8.67 15.34
C ARG A 63 -7.45 7.99 14.02
N THR A 64 -7.48 8.74 12.92
CA THR A 64 -6.96 8.28 11.63
C THR A 64 -5.45 8.57 11.55
N SER A 65 -4.69 7.57 11.13
CA SER A 65 -3.28 7.72 10.78
C SER A 65 -2.91 6.71 9.70
N PHE A 66 -1.71 6.83 9.15
CA PHE A 66 -1.09 5.77 8.36
C PHE A 66 0.40 5.74 8.66
N ASP A 67 1.00 4.57 8.45
CA ASP A 67 2.44 4.37 8.57
C ASP A 67 3.00 3.81 7.27
N VAL A 68 4.32 3.94 7.08
CA VAL A 68 5.02 3.22 6.02
C VAL A 68 5.38 1.83 6.51
N ALA A 69 4.76 0.80 5.92
CA ALA A 69 5.04 -0.59 6.24
C ALA A 69 6.30 -1.09 5.54
N ASN A 70 6.60 -0.57 4.34
CA ASN A 70 7.82 -0.93 3.61
C ASN A 70 8.29 0.18 2.66
N PHE A 71 9.61 0.29 2.52
CA PHE A 71 10.31 1.22 1.64
C PHE A 71 11.02 0.47 0.52
N SER A 72 10.82 0.89 -0.73
CA SER A 72 11.78 0.54 -1.77
C SER A 72 13.15 1.19 -1.49
N LYS A 73 14.25 0.58 -1.94
CA LYS A 73 15.63 1.06 -1.72
C LYS A 73 16.01 2.31 -2.51
N ALA A 74 15.12 2.86 -3.33
CA ALA A 74 15.45 3.97 -4.22
C ALA A 74 15.47 5.33 -3.48
N SER A 75 16.17 6.30 -4.07
CA SER A 75 16.52 7.59 -3.47
C SER A 75 15.36 8.59 -3.46
N SER A 76 14.21 8.20 -2.90
CA SER A 76 13.03 9.05 -2.76
C SER A 76 12.63 9.16 -1.29
N THR A 77 12.06 10.29 -0.91
CA THR A 77 11.68 10.57 0.49
C THR A 77 10.17 10.68 0.58
N LEU A 78 9.56 9.91 1.47
CA LEU A 78 8.14 10.04 1.82
C LEU A 78 8.01 10.74 3.17
N VAL A 79 7.16 11.76 3.23
CA VAL A 79 6.82 12.50 4.45
C VAL A 79 5.32 12.37 4.68
N MET A 80 4.93 11.95 5.87
CA MET A 80 3.54 11.86 6.28
C MET A 80 3.08 13.23 6.76
N MET A 81 1.95 13.72 6.24
CA MET A 81 1.43 15.04 6.62
C MET A 81 0.50 14.92 7.83
N ASN A 82 -0.54 14.10 7.73
CA ASN A 82 -1.61 13.95 8.73
C ASN A 82 -2.73 13.05 8.19
N ASN A 83 -3.66 12.62 9.06
CA ASN A 83 -4.83 11.77 8.79
C ASN A 83 -4.52 10.61 7.83
N TRP A 84 -4.62 10.79 6.51
CA TRP A 84 -4.20 9.80 5.48
C TRP A 84 -3.44 10.44 4.29
N GLU A 85 -2.85 11.63 4.46
CA GLU A 85 -2.14 12.38 3.41
C GLU A 85 -0.61 12.28 3.54
N PHE A 86 0.07 12.20 2.40
CA PHE A 86 1.53 12.16 2.31
C PHE A 86 2.08 13.04 1.18
N ILE A 87 3.36 13.38 1.29
CA ILE A 87 4.17 13.96 0.22
C ILE A 87 5.33 13.02 -0.10
N VAL A 88 5.56 12.76 -1.39
CA VAL A 88 6.76 12.04 -1.86
C VAL A 88 7.63 12.99 -2.67
N SER A 89 8.91 13.09 -2.30
CA SER A 89 9.96 13.71 -3.09
C SER A 89 10.68 12.63 -3.90
N ILE A 90 10.52 12.69 -5.23
CA ILE A 90 11.12 11.75 -6.17
C ILE A 90 12.41 12.36 -6.72
N ARG A 91 13.54 11.66 -6.57
CA ARG A 91 14.86 12.13 -7.01
C ARG A 91 15.59 11.20 -7.97
N SER A 92 14.91 10.16 -8.44
CA SER A 92 15.45 9.19 -9.39
C SER A 92 14.39 8.85 -10.44
N ASP A 93 14.84 8.41 -11.61
CA ASP A 93 14.01 7.85 -12.68
C ASP A 93 13.59 6.40 -12.37
N ALA A 94 14.22 5.74 -11.40
CA ALA A 94 13.84 4.42 -10.94
C ALA A 94 12.45 4.44 -10.28
N PRO A 95 11.55 3.51 -10.65
CA PRO A 95 10.28 3.31 -9.94
C PRO A 95 10.52 3.09 -8.45
N VAL A 96 9.76 3.79 -7.62
CA VAL A 96 9.73 3.56 -6.16
C VAL A 96 8.36 3.05 -5.78
N VAL A 97 8.35 2.04 -4.91
CA VAL A 97 7.11 1.49 -4.35
C VAL A 97 7.13 1.69 -2.84
N TYR A 98 6.02 2.18 -2.30
CA TYR A 98 5.79 2.28 -0.87
C TYR A 98 4.58 1.42 -0.51
N THR A 99 4.73 0.58 0.50
CA THR A 99 3.61 -0.08 1.15
C THR A 99 3.17 0.80 2.32
N LEU A 100 1.95 1.32 2.26
CA LEU A 100 1.38 2.18 3.28
C LEU A 100 0.26 1.44 4.03
N ALA A 101 0.28 1.51 5.35
CA ALA A 101 -0.72 0.88 6.21
C ALA A 101 -1.60 1.95 6.86
N ALA A 102 -2.87 2.03 6.45
CA ALA A 102 -3.84 2.92 7.06
C ALA A 102 -4.35 2.33 8.37
N LYS A 103 -4.50 3.19 9.38
CA LYS A 103 -4.87 2.82 10.74
C LYS A 103 -6.05 3.63 11.26
N CYS A 104 -6.85 2.95 12.08
CA CYS A 104 -7.80 3.55 13.01
C CYS A 104 -7.31 3.25 14.44
N ASN A 105 -6.89 4.28 15.16
CA ASN A 105 -6.05 4.16 16.35
C ASN A 105 -4.80 3.32 16.03
N ASP A 106 -4.60 2.19 16.70
CA ASP A 106 -3.45 1.30 16.49
C ASP A 106 -3.75 0.12 15.55
N LYS A 107 -4.99 -0.01 15.09
CA LYS A 107 -5.42 -1.13 14.25
C LYS A 107 -5.23 -0.79 12.77
N VAL A 108 -4.46 -1.61 12.06
CA VAL A 108 -4.38 -1.55 10.60
C VAL A 108 -5.74 -1.95 10.01
N VAL A 109 -6.32 -1.05 9.24
CA VAL A 109 -7.61 -1.25 8.58
C VAL A 109 -7.46 -1.54 7.09
N CYS A 110 -6.39 -1.07 6.45
CA CYS A 110 -6.04 -1.49 5.10
C CYS A 110 -4.57 -1.22 4.77
N GLU A 111 -4.07 -1.86 3.72
CA GLU A 111 -2.75 -1.59 3.13
C GLU A 111 -2.86 -1.23 1.65
N ALA A 112 -1.96 -0.36 1.17
CA ALA A 112 -1.86 0.02 -0.23
C ALA A 112 -0.40 -0.07 -0.70
N ASP A 113 -0.17 -0.65 -1.87
CA ASP A 113 1.10 -0.50 -2.57
C ASP A 113 0.96 0.59 -3.62
N ILE A 114 1.68 1.70 -3.44
CA ILE A 114 1.67 2.83 -4.36
C ILE A 114 3.02 2.91 -5.05
N ALA A 115 2.99 2.92 -6.39
CA ALA A 115 4.17 3.03 -7.23
C ALA A 115 4.30 4.47 -7.76
N PHE A 116 5.47 5.07 -7.63
CA PHE A 116 5.78 6.38 -8.21
C PHE A 116 6.85 6.22 -9.27
N VAL A 117 6.58 6.79 -10.44
CA VAL A 117 7.49 6.80 -11.59
C VAL A 117 7.60 8.22 -12.10
N ALA A 118 8.83 8.73 -12.19
CA ALA A 118 9.12 10.02 -12.82
C ALA A 118 9.72 9.78 -14.21
N LYS A 119 9.27 10.56 -15.20
CA LYS A 119 9.91 10.57 -16.52
C LYS A 119 10.97 11.66 -16.53
N SER A 120 12.15 11.37 -17.08
CA SER A 120 13.22 12.34 -17.20
C SER A 120 12.93 13.31 -18.34
N SER A 121 12.78 14.60 -18.05
CA SER A 121 12.87 15.66 -19.07
C SER A 121 14.33 16.02 -19.31
N TYR A 122 15.11 15.10 -19.86
CA TYR A 122 16.29 15.56 -20.60
C TYR A 122 15.78 16.25 -21.87
N LEU A 123 15.50 17.56 -21.78
CA LEU A 123 15.48 18.39 -22.96
C LEU A 123 16.89 18.34 -23.56
N PRO A 124 17.07 17.93 -24.83
CA PRO A 124 18.38 18.02 -25.46
C PRO A 124 18.81 19.49 -25.41
N LEU A 125 20.00 19.75 -24.84
CA LEU A 125 20.64 21.06 -24.88
C LEU A 125 20.53 21.62 -26.31
N PRO A 126 20.05 22.86 -26.51
CA PRO A 126 20.05 23.45 -27.83
C PRO A 126 21.51 23.41 -28.32
N LYS A 127 21.74 22.74 -29.46
CA LYS A 127 23.05 22.77 -30.11
C LYS A 127 23.39 24.24 -30.31
N ILE A 128 24.38 24.73 -29.58
CA ILE A 128 24.95 26.05 -29.83
C ILE A 128 25.59 25.93 -31.21
N GLN A 129 24.87 26.34 -32.25
CA GLN A 129 25.45 26.57 -33.56
C GLN A 129 26.41 27.74 -33.38
N LYS A 130 27.70 27.42 -33.35
CA LYS A 130 28.75 28.42 -33.58
C LYS A 130 28.52 28.97 -34.99
N LEU A 131 28.14 30.24 -35.08
CA LEU A 131 28.26 31.08 -36.26
C LEU A 131 29.33 32.13 -35.96
#